data_AF-A0A520PQU7-F1
#
_entry.id   AF-A0A520PQU7-F1
#
_cell.length_a   1.000
_cell.length_b   1.000
_cell.length_c   1.000
_cell.angle_alpha   90.00
_cell.angle_beta   90.00
_cell.angle_gamma   90.00
#
_symmetry.space_group_name_H-M   'P 1'
#
loop_
_entity.id
_entity.type
_entity.pdbx_description
1 polymer ?
#
loop_
_entity_poly.entity_id
_entity_poly.type
_entity_poly.pdbx_seq_one_letter_code
_entity_poly.pdbx_strand_id
1 'polypeptide(L)'
;MKQSKIIKNEENHNNLVRLLQHQTPEERQEFLNSIDYILCDFLEFKLKDLPWCNLGKQSEKWDKLIRKVRLIVSRIHLELIKKERTLH
;
A
#
# COMPACT_ATOMS: atom_id res chain seq x y z
N MET A 1 -24.07 3.69 0.75
CA MET A 1 -22.79 4.05 0.09
C MET A 1 -21.54 3.88 0.98
N LYS A 2 -21.57 4.11 2.30
CA LYS A 2 -20.39 3.91 3.18
C LYS A 2 -19.90 2.45 3.23
N GLN A 3 -20.82 1.49 3.22
CA GLN A 3 -20.53 0.06 3.38
C GLN A 3 -19.73 -0.53 2.19
N SER A 4 -20.04 -0.13 0.96
CA SER A 4 -19.32 -0.60 -0.24
C SER A 4 -17.89 -0.05 -0.33
N LYS A 5 -17.61 1.13 0.24
CA LYS A 5 -16.25 1.68 0.35
C LYS A 5 -15.40 0.91 1.36
N ILE A 6 -15.98 0.53 2.49
CA ILE A 6 -15.29 -0.25 3.53
C ILE A 6 -14.88 -1.61 2.96
N ILE A 7 -15.80 -2.32 2.29
CA ILE A 7 -15.55 -3.63 1.68
C ILE A 7 -14.42 -3.59 0.63
N LYS A 8 -14.37 -2.56 -0.23
CA LYS A 8 -13.28 -2.39 -1.22
C LYS A 8 -11.94 -2.05 -0.60
N ASN A 9 -11.94 -1.36 0.53
CA ASN A 9 -10.70 -1.04 1.26
C ASN A 9 -10.13 -2.28 1.94
N GLU A 10 -10.99 -3.16 2.46
CA GLU A 10 -10.60 -4.48 2.97
C GLU A 10 -9.99 -5.36 1.87
N GLU A 11 -10.56 -5.35 0.65
CA GLU A 11 -10.00 -6.12 -0.48
C GLU A 11 -8.56 -5.69 -0.82
N ASN A 12 -8.31 -4.38 -0.95
CA ASN A 12 -6.96 -3.87 -1.23
C ASN A 12 -5.97 -4.17 -0.10
N HIS A 13 -6.42 -4.09 1.17
CA HIS A 13 -5.59 -4.43 2.32
C HIS A 13 -5.25 -5.93 2.33
N ASN A 14 -6.23 -6.80 2.08
CA ASN A 14 -6.02 -8.24 1.99
C ASN A 14 -5.07 -8.62 0.86
N ASN A 15 -5.15 -7.92 -0.28
CA ASN A 15 -4.20 -8.10 -1.39
C ASN A 15 -2.77 -7.70 -0.99
N LEU A 16 -2.58 -6.59 -0.27
CA LEU A 16 -1.27 -6.20 0.27
C LEU A 16 -0.73 -7.27 1.24
N VAL A 17 -1.55 -7.74 2.17
CA VAL A 17 -1.19 -8.78 3.14
C VAL A 17 -0.73 -10.06 2.42
N ARG A 18 -1.44 -10.47 1.37
CA ARG A 18 -1.07 -11.64 0.55
C ARG A 18 0.23 -11.44 -0.22
N LEU A 19 0.46 -10.26 -0.81
CA LEU A 19 1.69 -9.97 -1.54
C LEU A 19 2.92 -10.00 -0.62
N LEU A 20 2.76 -9.56 0.62
CA LEU A 20 3.82 -9.42 1.61
C LEU A 20 3.80 -10.55 2.65
N GLN A 21 3.16 -11.68 2.34
CA GLN A 21 3.01 -12.82 3.26
C GLN A 21 4.33 -13.49 3.63
N HIS A 22 5.36 -13.32 2.78
CA HIS A 22 6.69 -13.89 2.99
C HIS A 22 7.55 -13.05 3.95
N GLN A 23 7.06 -11.87 4.36
CA GLN A 23 7.70 -10.97 5.31
C GLN A 23 7.03 -11.12 6.68
N THR A 24 7.82 -10.92 7.74
CA THR A 24 7.32 -10.72 9.10
C THR A 24 6.43 -9.48 9.18
N PRO A 25 5.57 -9.36 10.22
CA PRO A 25 4.78 -8.15 10.44
C PRO A 25 5.62 -6.87 10.49
N GLU A 26 6.78 -6.92 11.12
CA GLU A 26 7.71 -5.80 11.28
C GLU A 26 8.31 -5.38 9.93
N GLU A 27 8.90 -6.31 9.18
CA GLU A 27 9.45 -6.05 7.84
C GLU A 27 8.39 -5.51 6.88
N ARG A 28 7.17 -6.04 6.98
CA ARG A 28 6.04 -5.56 6.19
C ARG A 28 5.71 -4.11 6.54
N GLN A 29 5.66 -3.78 7.82
CA GLN A 29 5.36 -2.42 8.27
C GLN A 29 6.45 -1.44 7.83
N GLU A 30 7.73 -1.80 7.96
CA GLU A 30 8.86 -0.98 7.51
C GLU A 30 8.83 -0.71 6.01
N PHE A 31 8.57 -1.75 5.21
CA PHE A 31 8.45 -1.62 3.75
C PHE A 31 7.27 -0.72 3.37
N LEU A 32 6.10 -0.95 3.97
CA LEU A 32 4.91 -0.15 3.73
C LEU A 32 5.10 1.31 4.16
N ASN A 33 5.77 1.57 5.28
CA ASN A 33 6.13 2.92 5.71
C ASN A 33 7.08 3.59 4.72
N SER A 34 8.03 2.85 4.15
CA SER A 34 8.95 3.39 3.13
C SER A 34 8.19 3.86 1.88
N ILE A 35 7.20 3.10 1.43
CA ILE A 35 6.31 3.53 0.34
C ILE A 35 5.56 4.81 0.73
N ASP A 36 5.01 4.84 1.94
CA ASP A 36 4.22 5.96 2.45
C ASP A 36 5.07 7.24 2.50
N TYR A 37 6.32 7.16 2.98
CA TYR A 37 7.26 8.29 3.01
C TYR A 37 7.60 8.79 1.61
N ILE A 38 7.89 7.90 0.66
CA ILE A 38 8.19 8.30 -0.74
C ILE A 38 6.98 9.00 -1.36
N LEU A 39 5.77 8.48 -1.15
CA LEU A 39 4.55 9.10 -1.64
C LEU A 39 4.32 10.48 -1.02
N CYS A 40 4.53 10.60 0.29
CA CYS A 40 4.41 11.88 0.99
C CYS A 40 5.42 12.91 0.48
N ASP A 41 6.68 12.51 0.30
CA ASP A 41 7.73 13.37 -0.21
C ASP A 41 7.43 13.84 -1.65
N PHE A 42 7.13 12.91 -2.56
CA PHE A 42 6.87 13.21 -3.97
C PHE A 42 5.62 14.06 -4.20
N LEU A 43 4.61 13.91 -3.36
CA LEU A 43 3.34 14.63 -3.48
C LEU A 43 3.28 15.88 -2.59
N GLU A 44 4.33 16.16 -1.81
CA GLU A 44 4.37 17.22 -0.79
C GLU A 44 3.25 17.09 0.26
N PHE A 45 2.91 15.85 0.63
CA PHE A 45 1.82 15.52 1.54
C PHE A 45 2.33 15.16 2.94
N LYS A 46 1.54 15.42 3.97
CA LYS A 46 1.82 14.89 5.32
C LYS A 46 1.31 13.45 5.41
N LEU A 47 1.87 12.64 6.30
CA LEU A 47 1.37 11.27 6.56
C LEU A 47 -0.13 11.24 6.86
N LYS A 48 -0.64 12.23 7.59
CA LYS A 48 -2.07 12.37 7.90
C LYS A 48 -2.95 12.60 6.67
N ASP A 49 -2.36 12.97 5.54
CA ASP A 49 -3.06 13.17 4.27
C ASP A 49 -3.10 11.87 3.44
N LEU A 50 -2.54 10.77 3.95
CA LEU A 50 -2.67 9.47 3.30
C LEU A 50 -4.08 8.87 3.53
N PRO A 51 -4.64 8.12 2.55
CA PRO A 51 -6.03 7.69 2.64
C PRO A 51 -6.34 6.69 3.75
N TRP A 52 -5.34 5.96 4.27
CA TRP A 52 -5.48 5.07 5.43
C TRP A 52 -5.38 5.79 6.77
N CYS A 53 -4.87 7.02 6.80
CA CYS A 53 -4.81 7.85 8.01
C CYS A 53 -6.03 8.78 8.14
N ASN A 54 -6.69 9.11 7.03
CA ASN A 54 -7.78 10.08 7.00
C ASN A 54 -9.01 9.56 6.23
N LEU A 55 -9.60 8.50 6.77
CA LEU A 55 -10.73 7.79 6.17
C LEU A 55 -11.90 8.74 5.90
N GLY A 56 -12.35 8.77 4.64
CA GLY A 56 -13.58 9.46 4.23
C GLY A 56 -13.47 10.98 4.05
N LYS A 57 -12.29 11.60 4.28
CA LYS A 57 -12.09 13.04 4.03
C LYS A 57 -11.51 13.36 2.65
N GLN A 58 -11.17 12.34 1.86
CA GLN A 58 -10.56 12.50 0.54
C GLN A 58 -11.48 12.04 -0.59
N SER A 59 -11.20 12.53 -1.80
CA SER A 59 -11.96 12.12 -2.97
C SER A 59 -11.77 10.62 -3.23
N GLU A 60 -12.82 9.95 -3.70
CA GLU A 60 -12.79 8.51 -3.95
C GLU A 60 -11.76 8.11 -5.02
N LYS A 61 -11.59 8.97 -6.04
CA LYS A 61 -10.59 8.76 -7.10
C LYS A 61 -9.18 8.78 -6.52
N TRP A 62 -8.90 9.73 -5.61
CA TRP A 62 -7.61 9.86 -4.95
C TRP A 62 -7.29 8.68 -4.02
N ASP A 63 -8.24 8.32 -3.15
CA ASP A 63 -8.11 7.15 -2.26
C ASP A 63 -7.79 5.87 -3.05
N LYS A 64 -8.54 5.64 -4.14
CA LYS A 64 -8.33 4.49 -5.03
C LYS A 64 -6.98 4.53 -5.74
N LEU A 65 -6.52 5.70 -6.20
CA LEU A 65 -5.25 5.85 -6.88
C LEU A 65 -4.09 5.50 -5.96
N ILE A 66 -4.02 6.13 -4.78
CA ILE A 66 -2.90 5.95 -3.85
C ILE A 66 -2.82 4.53 -3.30
N ARG A 67 -3.96 3.90 -2.97
CA ARG A 67 -3.96 2.48 -2.58
C ARG A 67 -3.48 1.54 -3.69
N LYS A 68 -3.82 1.85 -4.95
CA LYS A 68 -3.32 1.08 -6.10
C LYS A 68 -1.82 1.26 -6.32
N VAL A 69 -1.28 2.46 -6.16
CA VAL A 69 0.16 2.69 -6.25
C VAL A 69 0.89 1.85 -5.19
N ARG A 70 0.40 1.86 -3.94
CA ARG A 70 0.96 1.03 -2.86
C ARG A 70 0.98 -0.47 -3.20
N LEU A 71 -0.11 -0.97 -3.81
CA LEU A 71 -0.21 -2.34 -4.31
C LEU A 71 0.78 -2.64 -5.44
N ILE A 72 0.91 -1.75 -6.42
CA ILE A 72 1.82 -1.90 -7.56
C ILE A 72 3.27 -1.99 -7.07
N VAL A 73 3.69 -1.08 -6.20
CA VAL A 73 5.05 -1.08 -5.64
C VAL A 73 5.32 -2.37 -4.85
N SER A 74 4.34 -2.82 -4.07
CA SER A 74 4.41 -4.10 -3.34
C SER A 74 4.54 -5.30 -4.26
N ARG A 75 3.87 -5.29 -5.42
CA ARG A 75 4.01 -6.35 -6.43
C ARG A 75 5.40 -6.33 -7.08
N ILE A 76 5.91 -5.15 -7.43
CA ILE A 76 7.26 -5.00 -8.00
C ILE A 76 8.31 -5.56 -7.02
N HIS A 77 8.22 -5.20 -5.74
CA HIS A 77 9.09 -5.71 -4.68
C HIS A 77 9.10 -7.24 -4.60
N LEU A 78 7.92 -7.87 -4.65
CA LEU A 78 7.81 -9.33 -4.66
C LEU A 78 8.50 -9.97 -5.88
N GLU A 79 8.34 -9.38 -7.07
CA GLU A 79 8.98 -9.92 -8.28
C GLU A 79 10.52 -9.75 -8.23
N LEU A 80 11.03 -8.67 -7.62
CA LEU A 80 12.47 -8.47 -7.40
C LEU A 80 13.03 -9.54 -6.46
N ILE A 81 12.38 -9.78 -5.32
CA ILE A 81 12.78 -10.83 -4.36
C ILE A 81 12.80 -12.21 -5.03
N LYS A 82 11.80 -12.53 -5.86
CA LYS A 82 11.76 -13.81 -6.58
C LYS A 82 12.92 -13.94 -7.55
N LYS A 83 13.25 -12.88 -8.28
CA LYS A 83 14.35 -12.88 -9.25
C LYS A 83 15.71 -13.10 -8.56
N GLU A 84 15.95 -12.45 -7.43
CA GLU A 84 17.16 -12.67 -6.63
C GLU A 84 17.27 -14.12 -6.16
N ARG A 85 16.16 -14.71 -5.70
CA ARG A 85 16.12 -16.12 -5.27
C ARG A 85 16.37 -17.12 -6.39
N THR A 86 16.05 -16.80 -7.65
CA THR A 86 16.30 -17.69 -8.80
C THR A 86 17.73 -17.64 -9.34
N LEU A 87 18.56 -16.71 -8.88
CA LEU A 87 19.96 -16.56 -9.33
C LEU A 87 20.98 -17.24 -8.40
N HIS A 88 20.51 -17.80 -7.28
CA HIS A 88 21.29 -18.59 -6.32
C HIS A 88 20.96 -20.07 -6.45
#